data_AF-A0A963HM72-F1
#
_entry.id   AF-A0A963HM72-F1
#
_cell.length_a   1.000
_cell.length_b   1.000
_cell.length_c   1.000
_cell.angle_alpha   90.00
_cell.angle_beta   90.00
_cell.angle_gamma   90.00
#
_symmetry.space_group_name_H-M   'P 1'
#
loop_
_entity.id
_entity.type
_entity.pdbx_description
1 polymer ?
#
loop_
_entity_poly.entity_id
_entity_poly.type
_entity_poly.pdbx_seq_one_letter_code
_entity_poly.pdbx_strand_id
1 'polypeptide(L)'
;MKKSVLYSLLGFSALMAAVSVSALADDDRHDDKKSHGTPDFGQFRDQMLNQRSMQFFGIKKPLDSESIQSVSIDTAEANPVSMVTLAKGLQARVVASNADLGANIDMMALYPQDNPTHLIVCNEQGPAQPGLQRVSLSDGSVETILTGTQSCDPVHTTAWGTIVFGEEAGNSGTILEMINPLQTTGVLYDRSSGTFSGADAGNVTERPAVGHLSFEGVVIYPNGVMYYGDENRPSNGTAGGAYFKFIPDVPWNGGAPITGLDQSPLAHGSVYGLRLGNRSGGTDYGQGSNTGRGTWIAVDNSYDADLRAAAASLKLTGYYRPEDASADEKAKAVGMVRFCANNTGNEESNRNWGETICITDGSLEEATFNLAVPEVQYFMIGNRDMGMVDNIAYQPGRGNWVLQTDRDAVGMSDEGYPFNNSIWICLEDGDDVDTLTDGCIRVINLNDLNAESTGGLFDATGKSYYFSVQHNVTGHGTILRVDGWK
;
A
#
# COMPACT_ATOMS: atom_id res chain seq x y z
N MET A 1 -39.97 -10.67 60.61
CA MET A 1 -41.00 -10.07 61.48
C MET A 1 -41.14 -8.59 61.09
N LYS A 2 -42.39 -8.13 60.98
CA LYS A 2 -42.84 -6.83 60.45
C LYS A 2 -42.10 -5.62 61.04
N LYS A 3 -41.85 -4.58 60.23
CA LYS A 3 -42.61 -3.31 60.31
C LYS A 3 -42.27 -2.34 59.17
N SER A 4 -43.35 -1.90 58.56
CA SER A 4 -43.51 -0.85 57.57
C SER A 4 -43.28 0.53 58.19
N VAL A 5 -42.77 1.49 57.41
CA VAL A 5 -42.97 2.92 57.65
C VAL A 5 -43.46 3.57 56.36
N LEU A 6 -44.50 4.38 56.54
CA LEU A 6 -45.35 5.04 55.57
C LEU A 6 -45.02 6.55 55.61
N TYR A 7 -44.83 7.20 54.46
CA TYR A 7 -45.01 8.66 54.24
C TYR A 7 -45.47 8.82 52.78
N SER A 8 -46.77 9.03 52.54
CA SER A 8 -47.54 10.28 52.52
C SER A 8 -47.25 11.18 51.31
N LEU A 9 -48.29 11.31 50.48
CA LEU A 9 -48.45 12.15 49.29
C LEU A 9 -48.28 13.65 49.55
N LEU A 10 -47.74 14.34 48.52
CA LEU A 10 -48.07 15.68 48.00
C LEU A 10 -47.47 15.67 46.58
N GLY A 11 -48.19 15.76 45.46
CA GLY A 11 -49.25 16.71 45.14
C GLY A 11 -48.66 17.90 44.37
N PHE A 12 -48.14 17.67 43.16
CA PHE A 12 -47.81 18.75 42.22
C PHE A 12 -48.15 18.33 40.78
N SER A 13 -49.21 18.95 40.25
CA SER A 13 -49.50 19.00 38.83
C SER A 13 -48.46 19.86 38.12
N ALA A 14 -47.74 19.28 37.16
CA ALA A 14 -46.96 20.03 36.19
C ALA A 14 -47.52 19.77 34.79
N LEU A 15 -48.00 20.85 34.19
CA LEU A 15 -48.47 20.98 32.83
C LEU A 15 -47.40 20.42 31.86
N MET A 16 -47.74 19.38 31.10
CA MET A 16 -46.93 18.97 29.94
C MET A 16 -47.13 20.02 28.84
N ALA A 17 -46.17 20.93 28.71
CA ALA A 17 -45.96 21.66 27.47
C ALA A 17 -45.19 20.74 26.52
N ALA A 18 -45.88 20.17 25.54
CA ALA A 18 -45.26 19.50 24.41
C ALA A 18 -44.47 20.54 23.60
N VAL A 19 -43.15 20.59 23.80
CA VAL A 19 -42.25 21.26 22.86
C VAL A 19 -41.98 20.26 21.75
N SER A 20 -42.79 20.35 20.70
CA SER A 20 -42.49 19.78 19.40
C SER A 20 -41.20 20.44 18.89
N VAL A 21 -40.07 19.74 19.02
CA VAL A 21 -38.87 20.09 18.27
C VAL A 21 -39.13 19.63 16.84
N SER A 22 -39.66 20.54 16.03
CA SER A 22 -39.64 20.40 14.59
C SER A 22 -38.18 20.30 14.17
N ALA A 23 -37.77 19.13 13.67
CA ALA A 23 -36.55 18.99 12.91
C ALA A 23 -36.61 20.02 11.78
N LEU A 24 -35.78 21.05 11.86
CA LEU A 24 -35.45 21.87 10.71
C LEU A 24 -34.58 20.98 9.82
N ALA A 25 -35.25 20.31 8.89
CA ALA A 25 -34.59 19.85 7.67
C ALA A 25 -34.10 21.12 6.96
N ASP A 26 -32.79 21.29 6.89
CA ASP A 26 -32.16 22.30 6.05
C ASP A 26 -32.39 21.85 4.60
N ASP A 27 -33.39 22.46 3.97
CA ASP A 27 -33.68 22.33 2.54
C ASP A 27 -32.68 23.23 1.81
N ASP A 28 -31.45 22.73 1.62
CA ASP A 28 -30.42 23.37 0.79
C ASP A 28 -30.82 23.29 -0.70
N ARG A 29 -31.86 24.05 -1.04
CA ARG A 29 -32.15 24.42 -2.42
C ARG A 29 -31.36 25.67 -2.74
N HIS A 30 -30.39 25.46 -3.63
CA HIS A 30 -29.75 26.46 -4.47
C HIS A 30 -30.65 27.66 -4.76
N ASP A 31 -30.39 28.78 -4.07
CA ASP A 31 -30.78 30.08 -4.57
C ASP A 31 -29.65 31.09 -4.41
N ASP A 32 -29.42 31.77 -5.51
CA ASP A 32 -28.17 32.33 -5.99
C ASP A 32 -27.97 33.74 -5.43
N LYS A 33 -27.70 33.83 -4.12
CA LYS A 33 -27.34 35.09 -3.46
C LYS A 33 -26.10 34.94 -2.61
N LYS A 34 -25.07 35.71 -3.00
CA LYS A 34 -23.83 36.04 -2.29
C LYS A 34 -24.07 36.43 -0.82
N SER A 35 -24.43 35.46 0.01
CA SER A 35 -24.24 35.58 1.45
C SER A 35 -22.75 35.45 1.68
N HIS A 36 -22.21 36.32 2.53
CA HIS A 36 -20.89 36.12 3.11
C HIS A 36 -20.94 34.93 4.08
N GLY A 37 -21.26 33.75 3.56
CA GLY A 37 -21.26 32.50 4.30
C GLY A 37 -19.85 32.27 4.81
N THR A 38 -19.75 31.84 6.07
CA THR A 38 -18.49 31.34 6.62
C THR A 38 -17.90 30.33 5.63
N PRO A 39 -16.62 30.44 5.24
CA PRO A 39 -15.99 29.46 4.37
C PRO A 39 -16.21 28.05 4.90
N ASP A 40 -16.45 27.09 4.01
CA ASP A 40 -16.55 25.68 4.38
C ASP A 40 -15.29 25.24 5.15
N PHE A 41 -15.47 24.49 6.24
CA PHE A 41 -14.36 24.10 7.10
C PHE A 41 -13.37 23.19 6.37
N GLY A 42 -13.87 22.28 5.52
CA GLY A 42 -13.04 21.43 4.67
C GLY A 42 -12.16 22.29 3.75
N GLN A 43 -12.77 23.26 3.05
CA GLN A 43 -12.02 24.23 2.24
C GLN A 43 -11.01 25.03 3.05
N PHE A 44 -11.33 25.42 4.28
CA PHE A 44 -10.37 26.10 5.16
C PHE A 44 -9.18 25.19 5.49
N ARG A 45 -9.42 23.93 5.88
CA ARG A 45 -8.37 22.94 6.13
C ARG A 45 -7.49 22.75 4.90
N ASP A 46 -8.09 22.55 3.73
CA ASP A 46 -7.36 22.33 2.48
C ASP A 46 -6.53 23.57 2.09
N GLN A 47 -7.05 24.78 2.29
CA GLN A 47 -6.29 26.02 2.13
C GLN A 47 -5.12 26.10 3.10
N MET A 48 -5.28 25.64 4.35
CA MET A 48 -4.21 25.61 5.34
C MET A 48 -3.10 24.62 4.97
N LEU A 49 -3.45 23.42 4.49
CA LEU A 49 -2.50 22.44 3.97
C LEU A 49 -1.70 23.02 2.79
N ASN A 50 -2.39 23.69 1.86
CA ASN A 50 -1.79 24.38 0.73
C ASN A 50 -0.79 25.48 1.17
N GLN A 51 -1.24 26.39 2.03
CA GLN A 51 -0.46 27.53 2.50
C GLN A 51 0.76 27.13 3.35
N ARG A 52 0.66 26.00 4.06
CA ARG A 52 1.72 25.47 4.92
C ARG A 52 2.45 24.26 4.32
N SER A 53 2.33 24.05 3.01
CA SER A 53 2.87 22.88 2.32
C SER A 53 4.37 22.67 2.53
N MET A 54 5.15 23.75 2.68
CA MET A 54 6.59 23.64 2.98
C MET A 54 6.86 23.11 4.37
N GLN A 55 6.05 23.52 5.35
CA GLN A 55 6.21 23.10 6.73
C GLN A 55 5.85 21.62 6.87
N PHE A 56 4.68 21.24 6.36
CA PHE A 56 4.11 19.91 6.53
C PHE A 56 4.74 18.87 5.59
N PHE A 57 4.91 19.21 4.31
CA PHE A 57 5.28 18.24 3.27
C PHE A 57 6.65 18.48 2.65
N GLY A 58 7.33 19.58 2.99
CA GLY A 58 8.65 19.90 2.43
C GLY A 58 8.62 20.38 0.98
N ILE A 59 7.47 20.81 0.45
CA ILE A 59 7.30 21.31 -0.92
C ILE A 59 6.85 22.79 -0.93
N LYS A 60 7.05 23.53 -2.02
CA LYS A 60 6.69 24.98 -2.04
C LYS A 60 5.21 25.24 -2.28
N LYS A 61 4.56 24.44 -3.13
CA LYS A 61 3.13 24.54 -3.44
C LYS A 61 2.67 23.23 -4.10
N PRO A 62 1.59 22.59 -3.65
CA PRO A 62 1.02 21.43 -4.33
C PRO A 62 0.40 21.78 -5.69
N LEU A 63 -0.08 20.74 -6.37
CA LEU A 63 -0.87 20.85 -7.59
C LEU A 63 -2.33 21.15 -7.25
N ASP A 64 -2.94 22.10 -7.96
CA ASP A 64 -4.29 22.58 -7.67
C ASP A 64 -5.39 21.63 -8.21
N SER A 65 -5.08 20.80 -9.22
CA SER A 65 -6.01 19.86 -9.85
C SER A 65 -5.29 18.64 -10.41
N GLU A 66 -6.05 17.59 -10.74
CA GLU A 66 -5.60 16.49 -11.59
C GLU A 66 -5.26 16.97 -13.02
N SER A 67 -4.50 16.16 -13.75
CA SER A 67 -4.15 16.41 -15.15
C SER A 67 -5.11 15.69 -16.08
N ILE A 68 -5.47 16.32 -17.19
CA ILE A 68 -6.24 15.72 -18.29
C ILE A 68 -5.37 15.55 -19.56
N GLN A 69 -4.07 15.75 -19.42
CA GLN A 69 -3.13 15.73 -20.55
C GLN A 69 -2.71 14.29 -20.88
N SER A 70 -2.42 14.03 -22.14
CA SER A 70 -1.72 12.83 -22.58
C SER A 70 -0.66 13.25 -23.59
N VAL A 71 0.61 12.99 -23.28
CA VAL A 71 1.74 13.28 -24.17
C VAL A 71 1.78 12.26 -25.32
N SER A 72 2.32 12.66 -26.47
CA SER A 72 2.54 11.72 -27.56
C SER A 72 3.74 10.81 -27.29
N ILE A 73 3.80 9.66 -27.97
CA ILE A 73 4.97 8.76 -27.97
C ILE A 73 6.27 9.52 -28.27
N ASP A 74 6.30 10.31 -29.35
CA ASP A 74 7.47 11.10 -29.73
C ASP A 74 7.91 12.08 -28.64
N THR A 75 6.96 12.63 -27.87
CA THR A 75 7.25 13.56 -26.78
C THR A 75 7.81 12.83 -25.57
N ALA A 76 7.21 11.71 -25.18
CA ALA A 76 7.65 10.87 -24.08
C ALA A 76 9.05 10.29 -24.33
N GLU A 77 9.31 9.77 -25.53
CA GLU A 77 10.62 9.27 -25.95
C GLU A 77 11.70 10.35 -25.93
N ALA A 78 11.37 11.55 -26.42
CA ALA A 78 12.32 12.66 -26.45
C ALA A 78 12.59 13.26 -25.06
N ASN A 79 11.61 13.18 -24.15
CA ASN A 79 11.70 13.72 -22.80
C ASN A 79 10.76 12.95 -21.84
N PRO A 80 11.22 11.86 -21.21
CA PRO A 80 10.35 11.05 -20.35
C PRO A 80 9.75 11.82 -19.16
N VAL A 81 10.40 12.90 -18.72
CA VAL A 81 9.87 13.78 -17.66
C VAL A 81 8.60 14.51 -18.09
N SER A 82 8.29 14.63 -19.40
CA SER A 82 7.04 15.24 -19.86
C SER A 82 5.79 14.46 -19.43
N MET A 83 5.95 13.18 -19.12
CA MET A 83 4.86 12.33 -18.63
C MET A 83 4.39 12.71 -17.23
N VAL A 84 5.02 13.69 -16.56
CA VAL A 84 4.61 14.12 -15.22
C VAL A 84 4.58 15.64 -15.06
N THR A 85 3.62 16.10 -14.25
CA THR A 85 3.58 17.46 -13.72
C THR A 85 3.88 17.40 -12.23
N LEU A 86 4.82 18.22 -11.75
CA LEU A 86 5.28 18.20 -10.35
C LEU A 86 4.83 19.43 -9.58
N ALA A 87 4.55 19.25 -8.29
CA ALA A 87 4.37 20.33 -7.33
C ALA A 87 5.58 21.26 -7.29
N LYS A 88 5.33 22.54 -7.01
CA LYS A 88 6.38 23.57 -7.02
C LYS A 88 7.45 23.24 -5.98
N GLY A 89 8.70 23.22 -6.43
CA GLY A 89 9.86 22.92 -5.58
C GLY A 89 10.44 21.53 -5.79
N LEU A 90 9.65 20.61 -6.35
CA LEU A 90 10.11 19.29 -6.78
C LEU A 90 10.73 19.35 -8.18
N GLN A 91 11.62 18.41 -8.46
CA GLN A 91 12.27 18.23 -9.76
C GLN A 91 12.43 16.74 -10.05
N ALA A 92 12.08 16.31 -11.26
CA ALA A 92 12.27 14.93 -11.70
C ALA A 92 13.52 14.80 -12.58
N ARG A 93 14.16 13.63 -12.50
CA ARG A 93 15.17 13.16 -13.43
C ARG A 93 14.85 11.73 -13.84
N VAL A 94 15.18 11.37 -15.08
CA VAL A 94 15.05 10.00 -15.57
C VAL A 94 16.13 9.14 -14.91
N VAL A 95 15.73 8.00 -14.35
CA VAL A 95 16.64 6.94 -13.91
C VAL A 95 16.81 5.93 -15.04
N ALA A 96 15.70 5.44 -15.60
CA ALA A 96 15.69 4.59 -16.78
C ALA A 96 14.41 4.84 -17.59
N SER A 97 14.52 4.80 -18.92
CA SER A 97 13.42 4.89 -19.87
C SER A 97 13.98 4.45 -21.21
N ASN A 98 13.95 3.14 -21.47
CA ASN A 98 14.48 2.54 -22.69
C ASN A 98 13.77 1.21 -22.94
N ALA A 99 13.88 0.71 -24.17
CA ALA A 99 13.19 -0.50 -24.63
C ALA A 99 13.62 -1.81 -23.93
N ASP A 100 14.73 -1.82 -23.19
CA ASP A 100 15.14 -3.00 -22.41
C ASP A 100 14.41 -3.07 -21.05
N LEU A 101 13.80 -1.96 -20.61
CA LEU A 101 12.96 -1.92 -19.42
C LEU A 101 11.57 -2.48 -19.75
N GLY A 102 11.09 -3.44 -18.94
CA GLY A 102 9.76 -4.03 -19.07
C GLY A 102 8.66 -2.97 -19.14
N ALA A 103 7.55 -3.25 -19.84
CA ALA A 103 6.49 -2.25 -20.02
C ALA A 103 5.61 -2.08 -18.77
N ASN A 104 5.57 -3.10 -17.92
CA ASN A 104 4.72 -3.17 -16.73
C ASN A 104 5.62 -3.21 -15.49
N ILE A 105 6.48 -2.19 -15.34
CA ILE A 105 7.35 -2.10 -14.16
C ILE A 105 6.55 -1.67 -12.95
N ASP A 106 6.38 -2.61 -12.05
CA ASP A 106 5.72 -2.37 -10.78
C ASP A 106 6.73 -2.10 -9.65
N MET A 107 6.60 -2.77 -8.52
CA MET A 107 7.37 -2.51 -7.32
C MET A 107 8.87 -2.53 -7.60
N MET A 108 9.57 -1.74 -6.81
CA MET A 108 11.02 -1.68 -6.88
C MET A 108 11.65 -1.56 -5.49
N ALA A 109 12.91 -2.00 -5.41
CA ALA A 109 13.71 -1.90 -4.21
C ALA A 109 15.10 -1.34 -4.53
N LEU A 110 15.59 -0.45 -3.67
CA LEU A 110 16.98 0.01 -3.72
C LEU A 110 17.91 -1.10 -3.23
N TYR A 111 18.97 -1.37 -3.99
CA TYR A 111 19.96 -2.40 -3.65
C TYR A 111 21.42 -1.96 -3.91
N PRO A 112 22.37 -2.31 -3.02
CA PRO A 112 22.14 -2.80 -1.65
C PRO A 112 21.37 -1.78 -0.80
N GLN A 113 20.82 -2.22 0.34
CA GLN A 113 20.07 -1.34 1.25
C GLN A 113 20.90 -0.11 1.66
N ASP A 114 22.17 -0.33 2.00
CA ASP A 114 23.13 0.72 2.30
C ASP A 114 23.90 1.14 1.05
N ASN A 115 23.91 2.44 0.76
CA ASN A 115 24.58 3.02 -0.42
C ASN A 115 24.14 2.34 -1.73
N PRO A 116 22.84 2.42 -2.06
CA PRO A 116 22.30 1.74 -3.22
C PRO A 116 22.99 2.19 -4.51
N THR A 117 23.26 1.22 -5.37
CA THR A 117 23.83 1.44 -6.71
C THR A 117 22.84 1.04 -7.80
N HIS A 118 21.84 0.25 -7.46
CA HIS A 118 20.84 -0.27 -8.38
C HIS A 118 19.44 -0.16 -7.78
N LEU A 119 18.45 -0.16 -8.68
CA LEU A 119 17.10 -0.61 -8.37
C LEU A 119 16.98 -2.06 -8.83
N ILE A 120 16.25 -2.87 -8.06
CA ILE A 120 15.73 -4.16 -8.50
C ILE A 120 14.23 -3.97 -8.68
N VAL A 121 13.72 -4.27 -9.87
CA VAL A 121 12.36 -3.92 -10.27
C VAL A 121 11.63 -5.15 -10.76
N CYS A 122 10.37 -5.29 -10.36
CA CYS A 122 9.46 -6.30 -10.87
C CYS A 122 8.88 -5.86 -12.22
N ASN A 123 8.45 -6.84 -13.04
CA ASN A 123 7.69 -6.60 -14.26
C ASN A 123 6.54 -7.61 -14.40
N GLU A 124 5.34 -7.10 -14.65
CA GLU A 124 4.10 -7.90 -14.52
C GLU A 124 3.62 -8.57 -15.80
N GLN A 125 4.29 -8.35 -16.93
CA GLN A 125 3.81 -8.80 -18.25
C GLN A 125 3.64 -10.33 -18.38
N GLY A 126 4.24 -11.10 -17.48
CA GLY A 126 4.09 -12.54 -17.37
C GLY A 126 5.30 -13.37 -17.84
N PRO A 127 5.18 -14.71 -17.83
CA PRO A 127 6.35 -15.60 -17.77
C PRO A 127 7.30 -15.55 -18.97
N ALA A 128 6.81 -15.10 -20.13
CA ALA A 128 7.61 -14.97 -21.34
C ALA A 128 8.46 -13.69 -21.41
N GLN A 129 8.22 -12.75 -20.50
CA GLN A 129 8.90 -11.45 -20.43
C GLN A 129 9.90 -11.41 -19.27
N PRO A 130 10.73 -10.36 -19.16
CA PRO A 130 11.48 -10.11 -17.94
C PRO A 130 10.54 -10.16 -16.73
N GLY A 131 10.91 -10.93 -15.70
CA GLY A 131 10.17 -10.98 -14.44
C GLY A 131 10.78 -10.03 -13.42
N LEU A 132 12.11 -10.11 -13.27
CA LEU A 132 12.89 -9.25 -12.39
C LEU A 132 14.05 -8.64 -13.17
N GLN A 133 14.24 -7.33 -13.07
CA GLN A 133 15.33 -6.61 -13.72
C GLN A 133 16.16 -5.81 -12.71
N ARG A 134 17.46 -5.65 -12.98
CA ARG A 134 18.30 -4.68 -12.27
C ARG A 134 18.51 -3.45 -13.14
N VAL A 135 18.43 -2.28 -12.51
CA VAL A 135 18.62 -0.97 -13.15
C VAL A 135 19.73 -0.21 -12.43
N SER A 136 20.80 0.14 -13.13
CA SER A 136 21.90 0.92 -12.59
C SER A 136 21.48 2.37 -12.33
N LEU A 137 21.72 2.88 -11.11
CA LEU A 137 21.36 4.26 -10.73
C LEU A 137 22.25 5.32 -11.38
N SER A 138 23.46 4.94 -11.83
CA SER A 138 24.43 5.86 -12.40
C SER A 138 24.19 6.20 -13.87
N ASP A 139 23.68 5.25 -14.65
CA ASP A 139 23.55 5.37 -16.10
C ASP A 139 22.23 4.81 -16.66
N GLY A 140 21.38 4.21 -15.83
CA GLY A 140 20.08 3.68 -16.25
C GLY A 140 20.15 2.38 -17.04
N SER A 141 21.30 1.69 -17.05
CA SER A 141 21.42 0.40 -17.75
C SER A 141 20.49 -0.64 -17.13
N VAL A 142 19.74 -1.36 -17.95
CA VAL A 142 18.78 -2.38 -17.53
C VAL A 142 19.29 -3.76 -17.90
N GLU A 143 19.13 -4.72 -16.99
CA GLU A 143 19.44 -6.12 -17.26
C GLU A 143 18.41 -7.04 -16.62
N THR A 144 17.90 -7.99 -17.40
CA THR A 144 17.00 -9.04 -16.92
C THR A 144 17.80 -10.06 -16.11
N ILE A 145 17.47 -10.17 -14.82
CA ILE A 145 18.13 -11.10 -13.91
C ILE A 145 17.29 -12.37 -13.69
N LEU A 146 15.97 -12.28 -13.88
CA LEU A 146 15.07 -13.43 -13.85
C LEU A 146 13.90 -13.30 -14.84
N THR A 147 13.50 -14.41 -15.45
CA THR A 147 12.26 -14.58 -16.23
C THR A 147 11.44 -15.75 -15.68
N GLY A 148 10.16 -15.81 -16.06
CA GLY A 148 9.28 -16.93 -15.73
C GLY A 148 8.21 -16.65 -14.68
N THR A 149 8.25 -15.49 -14.01
CA THR A 149 7.20 -15.07 -13.08
C THR A 149 5.91 -14.68 -13.81
N GLN A 150 4.77 -14.86 -13.14
CA GLN A 150 3.47 -14.36 -13.55
C GLN A 150 3.12 -13.15 -12.70
N SER A 151 2.97 -11.97 -13.30
CA SER A 151 2.64 -10.73 -12.58
C SER A 151 3.59 -10.50 -11.40
N CYS A 152 4.87 -10.24 -11.68
CA CYS A 152 5.86 -10.04 -10.62
C CYS A 152 5.44 -8.86 -9.76
N ASP A 153 5.07 -9.13 -8.52
CA ASP A 153 4.90 -8.16 -7.45
C ASP A 153 4.84 -8.95 -6.13
N PRO A 154 5.37 -8.45 -4.99
CA PRO A 154 6.14 -7.22 -4.79
C PRO A 154 7.63 -7.42 -5.04
N VAL A 155 8.46 -6.43 -4.67
CA VAL A 155 9.91 -6.60 -4.46
C VAL A 155 10.44 -5.76 -3.29
N HIS A 156 11.23 -6.38 -2.41
CA HIS A 156 11.80 -5.75 -1.22
C HIS A 156 13.23 -6.20 -0.93
N THR A 157 14.07 -5.27 -0.49
CA THR A 157 15.37 -5.58 0.11
C THR A 157 15.21 -5.98 1.57
N THR A 158 15.84 -7.08 1.99
CA THR A 158 15.76 -7.58 3.37
C THR A 158 16.94 -7.13 4.22
N ALA A 159 16.75 -7.12 5.55
CA ALA A 159 17.80 -6.80 6.52
C ALA A 159 18.95 -7.84 6.57
N TRP A 160 18.76 -9.02 5.96
CA TRP A 160 19.78 -10.05 5.83
C TRP A 160 20.42 -10.09 4.43
N GLY A 161 20.16 -9.08 3.60
CA GLY A 161 20.93 -8.78 2.38
C GLY A 161 20.45 -9.45 1.09
N THR A 162 19.21 -9.95 1.08
CA THR A 162 18.57 -10.54 -0.10
C THR A 162 17.51 -9.62 -0.70
N ILE A 163 16.99 -10.02 -1.85
CA ILE A 163 15.76 -9.49 -2.45
C ILE A 163 14.67 -10.54 -2.29
N VAL A 164 13.53 -10.13 -1.72
CA VAL A 164 12.29 -10.91 -1.71
C VAL A 164 11.38 -10.33 -2.78
N PHE A 165 10.74 -11.18 -3.57
CA PHE A 165 9.78 -10.77 -4.60
C PHE A 165 8.68 -11.81 -4.77
N GLY A 166 7.56 -11.46 -5.41
CA GLY A 166 6.38 -12.34 -5.47
C GLY A 166 5.75 -12.51 -6.85
N GLU A 167 4.53 -13.01 -6.82
CA GLU A 167 3.63 -13.16 -7.97
C GLU A 167 2.18 -12.86 -7.57
N GLU A 168 1.47 -12.04 -8.35
CA GLU A 168 0.02 -11.84 -8.25
C GLU A 168 -0.77 -12.93 -9.00
N ALA A 169 -0.42 -14.19 -8.76
CA ALA A 169 -0.95 -15.31 -9.55
C ALA A 169 -2.03 -16.11 -8.82
N GLY A 170 -2.88 -15.43 -8.06
CA GLY A 170 -3.95 -16.03 -7.27
C GLY A 170 -3.44 -17.11 -6.33
N ASN A 171 -4.16 -18.23 -6.19
CA ASN A 171 -3.72 -19.31 -5.31
C ASN A 171 -2.46 -20.07 -5.79
N SER A 172 -1.83 -19.64 -6.88
CA SER A 172 -0.54 -20.14 -7.36
C SER A 172 0.58 -19.11 -7.25
N GLY A 173 0.30 -17.89 -6.78
CA GLY A 173 1.33 -16.88 -6.54
C GLY A 173 2.25 -17.35 -5.42
N THR A 174 3.55 -17.08 -5.55
CA THR A 174 4.56 -17.55 -4.60
C THR A 174 5.53 -16.43 -4.30
N ILE A 175 6.04 -16.42 -3.06
CA ILE A 175 7.18 -15.58 -2.71
C ILE A 175 8.47 -16.29 -3.12
N LEU A 176 9.34 -15.57 -3.80
CA LEU A 176 10.68 -15.94 -4.15
C LEU A 176 11.69 -15.10 -3.38
N GLU A 177 12.90 -15.64 -3.19
CA GLU A 177 14.01 -14.89 -2.60
C GLU A 177 15.29 -15.10 -3.40
N MET A 178 15.97 -14.00 -3.70
CA MET A 178 17.23 -13.95 -4.43
C MET A 178 18.36 -13.44 -3.54
N ILE A 179 19.44 -14.22 -3.45
CA ILE A 179 20.71 -13.79 -2.89
C ILE A 179 21.61 -13.24 -4.02
N ASN A 180 22.49 -12.28 -3.70
CA ASN A 180 23.46 -11.72 -4.64
C ASN A 180 22.88 -11.19 -5.98
N PRO A 181 21.82 -10.36 -5.97
CA PRO A 181 21.14 -9.91 -7.21
C PRO A 181 22.05 -9.16 -8.21
N LEU A 182 23.15 -8.56 -7.74
CA LEU A 182 24.13 -7.89 -8.61
C LEU A 182 25.05 -8.85 -9.37
N GLN A 183 25.06 -10.14 -9.03
CA GLN A 183 25.86 -11.18 -9.70
C GLN A 183 25.00 -12.32 -10.25
N THR A 184 23.68 -12.16 -10.24
CA THR A 184 22.72 -13.11 -10.81
C THR A 184 22.25 -12.58 -12.15
N THR A 185 22.31 -13.38 -13.22
CA THR A 185 21.82 -12.98 -14.54
C THR A 185 21.10 -14.12 -15.24
N GLY A 186 19.97 -13.82 -15.89
CA GLY A 186 19.29 -14.74 -16.80
C GLY A 186 18.80 -16.06 -16.18
N VAL A 187 18.39 -16.03 -14.90
CA VAL A 187 17.75 -17.19 -14.26
C VAL A 187 16.35 -17.38 -14.86
N LEU A 188 16.01 -18.61 -15.23
CA LEU A 188 14.67 -18.98 -15.68
C LEU A 188 13.96 -19.76 -14.57
N TYR A 189 12.83 -19.24 -14.13
CA TYR A 189 11.91 -19.88 -13.19
C TYR A 189 10.83 -20.67 -13.95
N ASP A 190 10.70 -21.97 -13.65
CA ASP A 190 9.60 -22.81 -14.13
C ASP A 190 8.56 -22.98 -13.03
N ARG A 191 7.51 -22.15 -13.12
CA ARG A 191 6.35 -22.14 -12.19
C ARG A 191 5.66 -23.49 -12.06
N SER A 192 5.70 -24.33 -13.10
CA SER A 192 5.00 -25.60 -13.08
C SER A 192 5.69 -26.66 -12.21
N SER A 193 7.02 -26.55 -12.09
CA SER A 193 7.85 -27.51 -11.36
C SER A 193 8.47 -26.92 -10.09
N GLY A 194 8.39 -25.60 -9.90
CA GLY A 194 9.06 -24.91 -8.79
C GLY A 194 10.58 -24.93 -8.93
N THR A 195 11.11 -25.02 -10.16
CA THR A 195 12.55 -25.18 -10.41
C THR A 195 13.16 -23.99 -11.13
N PHE A 196 14.47 -23.80 -10.91
CA PHE A 196 15.26 -22.73 -11.50
C PHE A 196 16.34 -23.31 -12.42
N SER A 197 16.60 -22.64 -13.53
CA SER A 197 17.67 -23.00 -14.46
C SER A 197 18.48 -21.77 -14.90
N GLY A 198 19.71 -22.00 -15.37
CA GLY A 198 20.69 -20.93 -15.64
C GLY A 198 21.97 -21.11 -14.82
N ALA A 199 22.99 -20.30 -15.11
CA ALA A 199 24.28 -20.36 -14.41
C ALA A 199 24.16 -20.02 -12.92
N ASP A 200 23.25 -19.10 -12.59
CA ASP A 200 23.06 -18.55 -11.24
C ASP A 200 21.78 -19.09 -10.56
N ALA A 201 21.23 -20.21 -11.04
CA ALA A 201 19.97 -20.76 -10.52
C ALA A 201 20.00 -21.04 -9.00
N GLY A 202 21.16 -21.34 -8.43
CA GLY A 202 21.33 -21.54 -6.98
C GLY A 202 21.20 -20.26 -6.14
N ASN A 203 21.12 -19.08 -6.77
CA ASN A 203 20.92 -17.81 -6.09
C ASN A 203 19.44 -17.47 -5.86
N VAL A 204 18.50 -18.32 -6.30
CA VAL A 204 17.05 -18.07 -6.18
C VAL A 204 16.35 -19.30 -5.61
N THR A 205 15.34 -19.09 -4.77
CA THR A 205 14.47 -20.16 -4.26
C THR A 205 13.06 -19.64 -3.98
N GLU A 206 12.08 -20.53 -4.00
CA GLU A 206 10.73 -20.25 -3.50
C GLU A 206 10.69 -20.27 -1.96
N ARG A 207 9.71 -19.56 -1.38
CA ARG A 207 9.42 -19.50 0.05
C ARG A 207 8.03 -20.05 0.36
N PRO A 208 7.80 -21.36 0.16
CA PRO A 208 6.49 -21.99 0.37
C PRO A 208 6.00 -21.88 1.82
N ALA A 209 6.89 -21.64 2.79
CA ALA A 209 6.49 -21.40 4.19
C ALA A 209 5.57 -20.16 4.35
N VAL A 210 5.59 -19.23 3.39
CA VAL A 210 4.74 -18.02 3.37
C VAL A 210 3.35 -18.31 2.77
N GLY A 211 3.15 -19.46 2.12
CA GLY A 211 1.90 -19.83 1.45
C GLY A 211 1.70 -19.16 0.08
N HIS A 212 0.49 -19.31 -0.48
CA HIS A 212 0.14 -18.87 -1.84
C HIS A 212 -1.14 -18.03 -1.90
N LEU A 213 -1.06 -16.89 -2.58
CA LEU A 213 -2.13 -15.92 -2.88
C LEU A 213 -1.63 -14.95 -3.97
N SER A 214 -2.44 -13.97 -4.41
CA SER A 214 -1.90 -12.86 -5.22
C SER A 214 -1.19 -11.91 -4.29
N PHE A 215 0.15 -11.94 -4.29
CA PHE A 215 0.95 -11.02 -3.48
C PHE A 215 1.06 -9.68 -4.21
N GLU A 216 0.52 -8.64 -3.62
CA GLU A 216 0.84 -7.25 -3.98
C GLU A 216 1.88 -6.74 -2.97
N GLY A 217 1.53 -5.81 -2.08
CA GLY A 217 2.35 -5.37 -0.97
C GLY A 217 2.76 -6.41 0.07
N VAL A 218 4.05 -6.36 0.43
CA VAL A 218 4.58 -7.05 1.61
C VAL A 218 5.33 -6.07 2.52
N VAL A 219 5.17 -6.26 3.83
CA VAL A 219 5.92 -5.52 4.84
C VAL A 219 6.82 -6.48 5.59
N ILE A 220 8.13 -6.35 5.40
CA ILE A 220 9.13 -7.22 6.03
C ILE A 220 9.86 -6.46 7.15
N TYR A 221 9.72 -6.95 8.38
CA TYR A 221 10.47 -6.42 9.52
C TYR A 221 11.89 -7.00 9.58
N PRO A 222 12.83 -6.34 10.28
CA PRO A 222 14.24 -6.74 10.27
C PRO A 222 14.51 -8.17 10.75
N ASN A 223 13.61 -8.75 11.54
CA ASN A 223 13.72 -10.11 12.06
C ASN A 223 13.05 -11.18 11.18
N GLY A 224 12.42 -10.79 10.07
CA GLY A 224 11.73 -11.69 9.15
C GLY A 224 10.25 -11.90 9.42
N VAL A 225 9.66 -11.25 10.44
CA VAL A 225 8.20 -11.15 10.53
C VAL A 225 7.70 -10.38 9.31
N MET A 226 6.71 -10.93 8.63
CA MET A 226 6.22 -10.41 7.36
C MET A 226 4.69 -10.28 7.40
N TYR A 227 4.16 -9.18 6.88
CA TYR A 227 2.73 -8.93 6.73
C TYR A 227 2.39 -8.70 5.26
N TYR A 228 1.25 -9.20 4.80
CA TYR A 228 0.88 -9.16 3.38
C TYR A 228 -0.61 -9.33 3.17
N GLY A 229 -1.13 -8.78 2.08
CA GLY A 229 -2.52 -8.92 1.65
C GLY A 229 -2.68 -9.97 0.55
N ASP A 230 -3.93 -10.30 0.24
CA ASP A 230 -4.32 -11.03 -0.98
C ASP A 230 -4.99 -10.06 -1.94
N GLU A 231 -4.39 -9.78 -3.09
CA GLU A 231 -4.98 -8.91 -4.12
C GLU A 231 -6.16 -9.63 -4.79
N ASN A 232 -7.33 -9.51 -4.16
CA ASN A 232 -8.52 -10.25 -4.54
C ASN A 232 -9.79 -9.48 -4.22
N ARG A 233 -10.65 -9.33 -5.24
CA ARG A 233 -11.95 -8.65 -5.12
C ARG A 233 -13.02 -9.57 -4.52
N PRO A 234 -13.99 -9.02 -3.77
CA PRO A 234 -15.14 -9.81 -3.31
C PRO A 234 -15.94 -10.36 -4.50
N SER A 235 -16.42 -11.61 -4.38
CA SER A 235 -17.15 -12.29 -5.46
C SER A 235 -18.13 -13.33 -4.93
N ASN A 236 -19.37 -13.31 -5.44
CA ASN A 236 -20.40 -14.35 -5.23
C ASN A 236 -20.61 -14.77 -3.76
N GLY A 237 -20.62 -13.80 -2.83
CA GLY A 237 -20.78 -14.06 -1.39
C GLY A 237 -19.50 -14.45 -0.65
N THR A 238 -18.37 -14.51 -1.35
CA THR A 238 -17.02 -14.58 -0.78
C THR A 238 -16.54 -13.15 -0.52
N ALA A 239 -15.96 -12.93 0.66
CA ALA A 239 -15.27 -11.68 0.95
C ALA A 239 -14.07 -11.49 -0.01
N GLY A 240 -13.57 -10.27 -0.14
CA GLY A 240 -12.32 -10.03 -0.88
C GLY A 240 -11.11 -10.49 -0.06
N GLY A 241 -9.94 -9.97 -0.41
CA GLY A 241 -8.65 -10.35 0.17
C GLY A 241 -8.55 -10.13 1.67
N ALA A 242 -7.85 -11.04 2.36
CA ALA A 242 -7.54 -10.92 3.78
C ALA A 242 -6.06 -10.54 3.97
N TYR A 243 -5.73 -9.97 5.14
CA TYR A 243 -4.35 -9.78 5.54
C TYR A 243 -3.82 -10.99 6.31
N PHE A 244 -2.55 -11.28 6.09
CA PHE A 244 -1.81 -12.36 6.70
C PHE A 244 -0.55 -11.84 7.39
N LYS A 245 -0.03 -12.68 8.27
CA LYS A 245 1.20 -12.50 9.02
C LYS A 245 1.98 -13.81 8.96
N PHE A 246 3.22 -13.75 8.50
CA PHE A 246 4.18 -14.83 8.61
C PHE A 246 5.15 -14.56 9.78
N ILE A 247 5.38 -15.59 10.59
CA ILE A 247 6.33 -15.58 11.69
C ILE A 247 7.42 -16.62 11.41
N PRO A 248 8.70 -16.24 11.33
CA PRO A 248 9.79 -17.17 11.10
C PRO A 248 10.05 -18.04 12.33
N ASP A 249 10.38 -19.31 12.12
CA ASP A 249 10.81 -20.22 13.20
C ASP A 249 12.14 -19.75 13.83
N VAL A 250 13.01 -19.18 13.00
CA VAL A 250 14.30 -18.62 13.39
C VAL A 250 14.37 -17.16 12.91
N PRO A 251 14.01 -16.20 13.77
CA PRO A 251 14.10 -14.78 13.42
C PRO A 251 15.54 -14.34 13.16
N TRP A 252 15.72 -13.39 12.24
CA TRP A 252 17.01 -12.74 12.03
C TRP A 252 17.35 -11.83 13.22
N ASN A 253 18.49 -12.07 13.85
CA ASN A 253 18.94 -11.33 15.04
C ASN A 253 19.95 -10.22 14.70
N GLY A 254 20.05 -9.83 13.42
CA GLY A 254 21.07 -8.93 12.91
C GLY A 254 22.42 -9.61 12.67
N GLY A 255 23.34 -8.89 12.03
CA GLY A 255 24.68 -9.38 11.73
C GLY A 255 25.08 -9.16 10.27
N ALA A 256 26.06 -9.94 9.81
CA ALA A 256 26.46 -9.94 8.40
C ALA A 256 25.36 -10.57 7.53
N PRO A 257 25.21 -10.15 6.26
CA PRO A 257 24.29 -10.79 5.31
C PRO A 257 24.44 -12.30 5.28
N ILE A 258 23.33 -13.01 5.01
CA ILE A 258 23.37 -14.46 4.85
C ILE A 258 24.24 -14.85 3.64
N THR A 259 24.81 -16.05 3.69
CA THR A 259 25.63 -16.61 2.61
C THR A 259 24.96 -17.75 1.87
N GLY A 260 23.81 -18.22 2.36
CA GLY A 260 23.00 -19.27 1.77
C GLY A 260 21.52 -19.05 2.05
N LEU A 261 20.67 -19.35 1.07
CA LEU A 261 19.22 -19.10 1.15
C LEU A 261 18.51 -19.96 2.21
N ASP A 262 19.13 -21.05 2.67
CA ASP A 262 18.67 -21.87 3.79
C ASP A 262 18.80 -21.17 5.16
N GLN A 263 19.59 -20.09 5.23
CA GLN A 263 19.77 -19.28 6.43
C GLN A 263 18.71 -18.16 6.56
N SER A 264 17.88 -17.95 5.53
CA SER A 264 16.85 -16.92 5.54
C SER A 264 15.78 -17.22 6.59
N PRO A 265 15.29 -16.20 7.34
CA PRO A 265 14.12 -16.35 8.21
C PRO A 265 12.88 -16.84 7.46
N LEU A 266 12.77 -16.57 6.15
CA LEU A 266 11.61 -16.96 5.35
C LEU A 266 11.65 -18.43 4.90
N ALA A 267 12.72 -19.17 5.21
CA ALA A 267 12.84 -20.58 4.86
C ALA A 267 11.82 -21.46 5.62
N HIS A 268 11.52 -21.11 6.88
CA HIS A 268 10.63 -21.88 7.76
C HIS A 268 9.88 -20.96 8.73
N GLY A 269 8.61 -21.25 8.98
CA GLY A 269 7.77 -20.47 9.87
C GLY A 269 6.30 -20.87 9.80
N SER A 270 5.44 -20.01 10.35
CA SER A 270 3.99 -20.22 10.42
C SER A 270 3.22 -19.00 9.93
N VAL A 271 2.11 -19.23 9.24
CA VAL A 271 1.20 -18.18 8.75
C VAL A 271 -0.01 -18.03 9.66
N TYR A 272 -0.44 -16.79 9.85
CA TYR A 272 -1.63 -16.41 10.58
C TYR A 272 -2.47 -15.45 9.73
N GLY A 273 -3.79 -15.58 9.79
CA GLY A 273 -4.74 -14.69 9.11
C GLY A 273 -5.40 -13.70 10.07
N LEU A 274 -5.62 -12.47 9.62
CA LEU A 274 -6.26 -11.43 10.43
C LEU A 274 -7.77 -11.67 10.54
N ARG A 275 -8.28 -11.66 11.77
CA ARG A 275 -9.72 -11.59 12.04
C ARG A 275 -10.01 -10.51 13.06
N LEU A 276 -10.85 -9.56 12.68
CA LEU A 276 -11.28 -8.45 13.52
C LEU A 276 -12.54 -8.78 14.33
N GLY A 277 -12.69 -8.07 15.45
CA GLY A 277 -13.85 -8.16 16.33
C GLY A 277 -13.63 -9.06 17.54
N ASN A 278 -13.60 -8.44 18.73
CA ASN A 278 -13.36 -9.12 20.00
C ASN A 278 -14.63 -9.36 20.83
N ARG A 279 -15.80 -8.90 20.35
CA ARG A 279 -17.04 -8.88 21.15
C ARG A 279 -17.47 -10.27 21.60
N SER A 280 -17.20 -11.28 20.77
CA SER A 280 -17.68 -12.66 20.96
C SER A 280 -16.53 -13.66 21.11
N GLY A 281 -15.41 -13.24 21.69
CA GLY A 281 -14.22 -14.09 21.79
C GLY A 281 -13.54 -14.33 20.44
N GLY A 282 -13.55 -13.33 19.56
CA GLY A 282 -12.89 -13.40 18.26
C GLY A 282 -13.69 -14.08 17.16
N THR A 283 -15.02 -14.18 17.28
CA THR A 283 -15.88 -14.90 16.30
C THR A 283 -16.85 -13.98 15.56
N ASP A 284 -16.50 -12.71 15.38
CA ASP A 284 -17.33 -11.77 14.64
C ASP A 284 -17.11 -12.01 13.13
N TYR A 285 -17.98 -12.82 12.51
CA TYR A 285 -17.88 -13.22 11.10
C TYR A 285 -18.66 -12.29 10.15
N GLY A 286 -18.35 -12.36 8.84
CA GLY A 286 -19.03 -11.58 7.79
C GLY A 286 -18.47 -10.16 7.70
N GLN A 287 -19.32 -9.14 7.50
CA GLN A 287 -18.86 -7.74 7.55
C GLN A 287 -18.28 -7.39 8.94
N GLY A 288 -18.68 -8.13 9.98
CA GLY A 288 -18.03 -8.14 11.30
C GLY A 288 -17.67 -6.76 11.83
N SER A 289 -16.49 -6.67 12.46
CA SER A 289 -15.78 -5.40 12.61
C SER A 289 -14.86 -5.25 11.40
N ASN A 290 -14.99 -4.17 10.64
CA ASN A 290 -14.12 -3.86 9.49
C ASN A 290 -12.85 -3.08 9.91
N THR A 291 -12.85 -2.51 11.12
CA THR A 291 -11.69 -1.90 11.79
C THR A 291 -11.72 -2.24 13.29
N GLY A 292 -10.75 -1.73 14.04
CA GLY A 292 -10.58 -1.97 15.47
C GLY A 292 -9.72 -3.20 15.77
N ARG A 293 -9.87 -3.72 16.98
CA ARG A 293 -9.03 -4.82 17.48
C ARG A 293 -9.43 -6.17 16.93
N GLY A 294 -8.44 -7.04 16.76
CA GLY A 294 -8.63 -8.39 16.26
C GLY A 294 -7.71 -9.44 16.88
N THR A 295 -7.47 -10.50 16.13
CA THR A 295 -6.58 -11.62 16.47
C THR A 295 -5.96 -12.19 15.20
N TRP A 296 -4.71 -12.62 15.29
CA TRP A 296 -4.03 -13.43 14.29
C TRP A 296 -4.36 -14.91 14.48
N ILE A 297 -5.15 -15.47 13.55
CA ILE A 297 -5.64 -16.85 13.60
C ILE A 297 -4.66 -17.74 12.86
N ALA A 298 -4.13 -18.77 13.54
CA ALA A 298 -3.20 -19.70 12.92
C ALA A 298 -3.83 -20.37 11.69
N VAL A 299 -3.06 -20.45 10.60
CA VAL A 299 -3.38 -21.26 9.43
C VAL A 299 -2.78 -22.64 9.64
N ASP A 300 -3.63 -23.63 9.90
CA ASP A 300 -3.18 -25.01 10.10
C ASP A 300 -2.51 -25.55 8.83
N ASN A 301 -1.33 -26.15 8.97
CA ASN A 301 -0.50 -26.65 7.87
C ASN A 301 -0.18 -25.56 6.82
N SER A 302 0.28 -24.39 7.26
CA SER A 302 0.50 -23.23 6.39
C SER A 302 1.61 -23.37 5.33
N TYR A 303 2.49 -24.37 5.46
CA TYR A 303 3.54 -24.60 4.45
C TYR A 303 2.89 -25.01 3.13
N ASP A 304 3.19 -24.27 2.05
CA ASP A 304 2.66 -24.50 0.70
C ASP A 304 1.12 -24.39 0.62
N ALA A 305 0.51 -23.64 1.55
CA ALA A 305 -0.95 -23.57 1.67
C ALA A 305 -1.58 -22.56 0.70
N ASP A 306 -2.75 -22.93 0.15
CA ASP A 306 -3.67 -21.99 -0.51
C ASP A 306 -4.31 -21.06 0.55
N LEU A 307 -3.80 -19.84 0.65
CA LEU A 307 -4.22 -18.89 1.67
C LEU A 307 -5.61 -18.30 1.38
N ARG A 308 -6.06 -18.28 0.11
CA ARG A 308 -7.43 -17.89 -0.24
C ARG A 308 -8.45 -18.88 0.32
N ALA A 309 -8.16 -20.17 0.15
CA ALA A 309 -8.98 -21.23 0.74
C ALA A 309 -8.95 -21.17 2.28
N ALA A 310 -7.78 -20.89 2.87
CA ALA A 310 -7.64 -20.71 4.31
C ALA A 310 -8.47 -19.51 4.81
N ALA A 311 -8.45 -18.37 4.11
CA ALA A 311 -9.21 -17.18 4.47
C ALA A 311 -10.71 -17.45 4.56
N ALA A 312 -11.26 -18.12 3.55
CA ALA A 312 -12.66 -18.52 3.51
C ALA A 312 -13.02 -19.50 4.65
N SER A 313 -12.17 -20.51 4.88
CA SER A 313 -12.37 -21.53 5.91
C SER A 313 -12.34 -20.94 7.33
N LEU A 314 -11.36 -20.07 7.60
CA LEU A 314 -11.14 -19.43 8.90
C LEU A 314 -12.04 -18.21 9.13
N LYS A 315 -12.76 -17.78 8.09
CA LYS A 315 -13.63 -16.59 8.08
C LYS A 315 -12.85 -15.35 8.52
N LEU A 316 -11.71 -15.13 7.88
CA LEU A 316 -10.88 -13.96 8.09
C LEU A 316 -11.63 -12.69 7.68
N THR A 317 -11.17 -11.54 8.19
CA THR A 317 -11.70 -10.24 7.76
C THR A 317 -11.21 -9.97 6.34
N GLY A 318 -12.15 -9.90 5.40
CA GLY A 318 -11.86 -9.54 4.01
C GLY A 318 -12.03 -8.03 3.78
N TYR A 319 -11.14 -7.48 2.98
CA TYR A 319 -11.15 -6.12 2.46
C TYR A 319 -11.49 -6.14 0.98
N TYR A 320 -11.68 -4.96 0.36
CA TYR A 320 -12.14 -4.94 -1.02
C TYR A 320 -11.10 -5.48 -2.00
N ARG A 321 -9.86 -4.98 -1.93
CA ARG A 321 -8.72 -5.50 -2.71
C ARG A 321 -7.42 -4.98 -2.07
N PRO A 322 -6.83 -5.71 -1.12
CA PRO A 322 -5.54 -5.36 -0.54
C PRO A 322 -4.45 -5.23 -1.61
N GLU A 323 -3.72 -4.12 -1.58
CA GLU A 323 -2.64 -3.80 -2.51
C GLU A 323 -1.32 -3.65 -1.72
N ASP A 324 -0.47 -2.73 -2.17
CA ASP A 324 0.75 -2.31 -1.53
C ASP A 324 0.62 -1.87 -0.07
N ALA A 325 1.71 -2.13 0.65
CA ALA A 325 1.86 -1.81 2.04
C ALA A 325 3.28 -1.36 2.37
N SER A 326 3.41 -0.47 3.35
CA SER A 326 4.70 0.06 3.77
C SER A 326 4.78 0.16 5.29
N ALA A 327 5.96 -0.18 5.83
CA ALA A 327 6.22 -0.06 7.25
C ALA A 327 6.23 1.41 7.69
N ASP A 328 5.66 1.69 8.85
CA ASP A 328 5.92 2.94 9.54
C ASP A 328 7.35 2.90 10.09
N GLU A 329 8.28 3.55 9.39
CA GLU A 329 9.70 3.54 9.77
C GLU A 329 9.95 4.25 11.12
N LYS A 330 9.06 5.15 11.58
CA LYS A 330 9.16 5.75 12.92
C LYS A 330 8.77 4.75 14.00
N ALA A 331 7.70 3.98 13.81
CA ALA A 331 7.31 2.92 14.73
C ALA A 331 8.37 1.80 14.76
N LYS A 332 8.81 1.36 13.58
CA LYS A 332 9.87 0.35 13.42
C LYS A 332 11.18 0.76 14.10
N ALA A 333 11.57 2.02 14.00
CA ALA A 333 12.79 2.54 14.65
C ALA A 333 12.77 2.43 16.19
N VAL A 334 11.59 2.36 16.82
CA VAL A 334 11.42 2.17 18.26
C VAL A 334 11.00 0.74 18.63
N GLY A 335 11.12 -0.21 17.69
CA GLY A 335 10.81 -1.62 17.92
C GLY A 335 9.32 -1.95 17.98
N MET A 336 8.46 -1.08 17.43
CA MET A 336 7.02 -1.29 17.33
C MET A 336 6.65 -1.76 15.92
N VAL A 337 5.61 -2.60 15.83
CA VAL A 337 5.00 -2.97 14.56
C VAL A 337 3.84 -2.02 14.29
N ARG A 338 4.01 -1.21 13.25
CA ARG A 338 2.95 -0.47 12.58
C ARG A 338 3.25 -0.41 11.09
N PHE A 339 2.26 -0.66 10.27
CA PHE A 339 2.36 -0.49 8.82
C PHE A 339 1.02 0.00 8.28
N CYS A 340 1.06 0.63 7.12
CA CYS A 340 -0.14 1.06 6.42
C CYS A 340 -0.21 0.37 5.07
N ALA A 341 -1.42 0.02 4.67
CA ALA A 341 -1.71 -0.77 3.49
C ALA A 341 -2.92 -0.19 2.76
N ASN A 342 -2.85 -0.20 1.44
CA ASN A 342 -3.93 0.27 0.60
C ASN A 342 -4.91 -0.87 0.31
N ASN A 343 -6.16 -0.48 0.13
CA ASN A 343 -7.21 -1.33 -0.38
C ASN A 343 -7.84 -0.60 -1.56
N THR A 344 -7.50 -1.02 -2.79
CA THR A 344 -8.05 -0.41 -4.00
C THR A 344 -9.56 -0.60 -4.05
N GLY A 345 -10.26 0.39 -4.61
CA GLY A 345 -11.70 0.39 -4.72
C GLY A 345 -12.24 -0.20 -6.03
N ASN A 346 -13.40 0.30 -6.43
CA ASN A 346 -13.97 0.18 -7.77
C ASN A 346 -14.81 1.42 -8.01
N GLU A 347 -14.17 2.42 -8.63
CA GLU A 347 -14.79 3.72 -8.83
C GLU A 347 -15.85 3.68 -9.94
N GLU A 348 -15.53 3.06 -11.08
CA GLU A 348 -16.41 3.06 -12.28
C GLU A 348 -17.79 2.46 -11.98
N SER A 349 -17.83 1.29 -11.35
CA SER A 349 -19.08 0.54 -11.16
C SER A 349 -19.78 0.87 -9.84
N ASN A 350 -19.02 1.10 -8.78
CA ASN A 350 -19.56 1.10 -7.42
C ASN A 350 -19.39 2.43 -6.68
N ARG A 351 -18.63 3.39 -7.25
CA ARG A 351 -18.19 4.60 -6.54
C ARG A 351 -17.53 4.27 -5.18
N ASN A 352 -16.88 3.12 -5.12
CA ASN A 352 -16.01 2.76 -4.01
C ASN A 352 -14.62 3.29 -4.34
N TRP A 353 -14.19 4.34 -3.66
CA TRP A 353 -12.90 5.00 -3.92
C TRP A 353 -11.71 4.30 -3.26
N GLY A 354 -11.93 3.22 -2.50
CA GLY A 354 -10.85 2.56 -1.76
C GLY A 354 -10.48 3.28 -0.47
N GLU A 355 -9.46 2.75 0.22
CA GLU A 355 -9.06 3.20 1.56
C GLU A 355 -7.62 2.79 1.88
N THR A 356 -6.93 3.59 2.68
CA THR A 356 -5.68 3.19 3.34
C THR A 356 -5.98 2.91 4.81
N ILE A 357 -5.55 1.74 5.27
CA ILE A 357 -5.63 1.35 6.69
C ILE A 357 -4.22 1.31 7.27
N CYS A 358 -4.11 1.48 8.59
CA CYS A 358 -2.89 1.14 9.31
C CYS A 358 -3.17 0.05 10.33
N ILE A 359 -2.24 -0.90 10.42
CA ILE A 359 -2.30 -2.05 11.31
C ILE A 359 -1.17 -1.90 12.33
N THR A 360 -1.52 -1.98 13.61
CA THR A 360 -0.55 -2.08 14.71
C THR A 360 -0.54 -3.50 15.26
N ASP A 361 0.62 -3.99 15.68
CA ASP A 361 0.77 -5.35 16.21
C ASP A 361 1.76 -5.40 17.39
N GLY A 362 1.64 -4.43 18.31
CA GLY A 362 2.47 -4.35 19.51
C GLY A 362 3.95 -4.08 19.21
N SER A 363 4.83 -4.52 20.10
CA SER A 363 6.27 -4.56 19.85
C SER A 363 6.64 -5.67 18.87
N LEU A 364 7.79 -5.53 18.20
CA LEU A 364 8.30 -6.56 17.29
C LEU A 364 8.53 -7.89 18.02
N GLU A 365 8.90 -7.85 19.30
CA GLU A 365 9.02 -9.04 20.14
C GLU A 365 7.66 -9.72 20.33
N GLU A 366 6.64 -8.99 20.75
CA GLU A 366 5.28 -9.53 20.90
C GLU A 366 4.73 -10.08 19.58
N ALA A 367 4.97 -9.38 18.46
CA ALA A 367 4.59 -9.83 17.13
C ALA A 367 5.27 -11.17 16.78
N THR A 368 6.56 -11.33 17.09
CA THR A 368 7.34 -12.55 16.82
C THR A 368 6.81 -13.77 17.58
N PHE A 369 6.26 -13.57 18.77
CA PHE A 369 5.67 -14.65 19.56
C PHE A 369 4.15 -14.77 19.38
N ASN A 370 3.56 -14.00 18.46
CA ASN A 370 2.13 -13.87 18.25
C ASN A 370 1.34 -13.55 19.54
N LEU A 371 1.91 -12.69 20.39
CA LEU A 371 1.33 -12.28 21.68
C LEU A 371 0.60 -10.93 21.61
N ALA A 372 0.84 -10.16 20.55
CA ALA A 372 0.20 -8.88 20.34
C ALA A 372 -1.29 -9.01 20.00
N VAL A 373 -2.05 -7.95 20.32
CA VAL A 373 -3.44 -7.79 19.88
C VAL A 373 -3.42 -6.82 18.71
N PRO A 374 -3.65 -7.29 17.46
CA PRO A 374 -3.63 -6.40 16.32
C PRO A 374 -4.80 -5.41 16.38
N GLU A 375 -4.57 -4.21 15.89
CA GLU A 375 -5.59 -3.18 15.74
C GLU A 375 -5.47 -2.52 14.37
N VAL A 376 -6.59 -2.47 13.65
CA VAL A 376 -6.72 -1.82 12.35
C VAL A 376 -7.44 -0.50 12.53
N GLN A 377 -6.89 0.58 11.99
CA GLN A 377 -7.55 1.87 11.93
C GLN A 377 -7.53 2.39 10.50
N TYR A 378 -8.53 3.18 10.15
CA TYR A 378 -8.46 3.95 8.92
C TYR A 378 -7.39 5.01 9.06
N PHE A 379 -6.57 5.15 8.02
CA PHE A 379 -5.67 6.29 7.86
C PHE A 379 -6.24 7.28 6.87
N MET A 380 -6.75 6.79 5.75
CA MET A 380 -7.32 7.61 4.70
C MET A 380 -8.51 6.89 4.09
N ILE A 381 -9.63 7.60 3.93
CA ILE A 381 -10.79 7.11 3.18
C ILE A 381 -10.79 7.79 1.81
N GLY A 382 -10.80 6.98 0.76
CA GLY A 382 -10.76 7.45 -0.61
C GLY A 382 -11.91 8.37 -0.94
N ASN A 383 -11.68 9.24 -1.92
CA ASN A 383 -12.69 10.15 -2.45
C ASN A 383 -12.54 10.27 -3.97
N ARG A 384 -13.36 11.12 -4.59
CA ARG A 384 -13.40 11.26 -6.04
C ARG A 384 -12.09 11.79 -6.66
N ASP A 385 -11.22 12.46 -5.92
CA ASP A 385 -9.93 12.96 -6.43
C ASP A 385 -8.77 12.01 -6.12
N MET A 386 -8.88 11.29 -5.01
CA MET A 386 -7.90 10.34 -4.50
C MET A 386 -8.64 9.02 -4.26
N GLY A 387 -8.94 8.35 -5.36
CA GLY A 387 -9.58 7.05 -5.39
C GLY A 387 -8.62 5.98 -5.89
N MET A 388 -8.99 4.71 -5.70
CA MET A 388 -8.23 3.55 -6.15
C MET A 388 -6.76 3.65 -5.72
N VAL A 389 -6.55 3.92 -4.44
CA VAL A 389 -5.17 3.97 -3.90
C VAL A 389 -4.56 2.60 -3.96
N ASP A 390 -3.37 2.55 -4.54
CA ASP A 390 -2.69 1.33 -4.94
C ASP A 390 -1.35 1.27 -4.20
N ASN A 391 -0.33 1.98 -4.68
CA ASN A 391 0.99 2.02 -4.04
C ASN A 391 1.10 2.97 -2.83
N ILE A 392 1.92 2.62 -1.84
CA ILE A 392 2.18 3.43 -0.63
C ILE A 392 3.65 3.43 -0.22
N ALA A 393 4.16 4.60 0.19
CA ALA A 393 5.51 4.74 0.71
C ALA A 393 5.60 5.67 1.92
N TYR A 394 6.26 5.23 2.99
CA TYR A 394 6.63 6.10 4.10
C TYR A 394 7.80 7.02 3.71
N GLN A 395 7.76 8.30 4.12
CA GLN A 395 8.86 9.26 3.94
C GLN A 395 9.77 9.32 5.17
N PRO A 396 11.00 8.76 5.13
CA PRO A 396 11.96 8.86 6.23
C PRO A 396 12.25 10.31 6.65
N GLY A 397 12.41 10.51 7.95
CA GLY A 397 12.74 11.82 8.54
C GLY A 397 11.58 12.82 8.65
N ARG A 398 10.50 12.67 7.87
CA ARG A 398 9.29 13.51 7.97
C ARG A 398 8.08 12.77 8.54
N GLY A 399 7.92 11.50 8.20
CA GLY A 399 6.75 10.72 8.62
C GLY A 399 5.47 11.04 7.87
N ASN A 400 5.61 11.48 6.62
CA ASN A 400 4.48 11.59 5.70
C ASN A 400 4.32 10.27 4.93
N TRP A 401 3.12 10.03 4.43
CA TRP A 401 2.79 8.88 3.59
C TRP A 401 2.54 9.35 2.17
N VAL A 402 3.24 8.77 1.20
CA VAL A 402 2.98 8.99 -0.22
C VAL A 402 2.07 7.89 -0.72
N LEU A 403 0.97 8.26 -1.39
CA LEU A 403 -0.02 7.35 -1.96
C LEU A 403 -0.09 7.57 -3.46
N GLN A 404 -0.07 6.48 -4.23
CA GLN A 404 -0.29 6.52 -5.68
C GLN A 404 -1.68 5.98 -5.98
N THR A 405 -2.30 6.52 -7.02
CA THR A 405 -3.62 6.07 -7.44
C THR A 405 -3.53 5.28 -8.74
N ASP A 406 -4.29 4.21 -8.86
CA ASP A 406 -4.60 3.51 -10.11
C ASP A 406 -6.11 3.59 -10.42
N ARG A 407 -6.53 4.74 -10.91
CA ARG A 407 -7.91 5.10 -11.18
C ARG A 407 -8.35 4.64 -12.57
N ASP A 408 -9.66 4.41 -12.72
CA ASP A 408 -10.32 4.04 -13.98
C ASP A 408 -10.47 5.28 -14.90
N ALA A 409 -9.36 5.96 -15.15
CA ALA A 409 -9.19 7.22 -15.88
C ALA A 409 -9.95 7.33 -17.22
N VAL A 410 -10.11 6.20 -17.92
CA VAL A 410 -10.69 6.11 -19.26
C VAL A 410 -12.08 5.45 -19.26
N GLY A 411 -12.46 4.75 -18.18
CA GLY A 411 -13.70 3.98 -18.08
C GLY A 411 -14.94 4.83 -17.85
N MET A 412 -14.82 5.96 -17.15
CA MET A 412 -16.00 6.76 -16.80
C MET A 412 -16.31 7.83 -17.86
N SER A 413 -17.60 7.98 -18.18
CA SER A 413 -18.07 8.83 -19.29
C SER A 413 -18.80 10.12 -18.86
N ASP A 414 -18.76 10.48 -17.57
CA ASP A 414 -19.40 11.67 -17.00
C ASP A 414 -18.52 12.29 -15.91
N GLU A 415 -18.72 13.58 -15.60
CA GLU A 415 -18.07 14.28 -14.48
C GLU A 415 -16.53 14.47 -14.60
N GLY A 416 -16.05 15.18 -15.63
CA GLY A 416 -14.65 15.66 -15.66
C GLY A 416 -13.61 14.67 -16.20
N TYR A 417 -14.05 13.60 -16.87
CA TYR A 417 -13.20 12.60 -17.52
C TYR A 417 -12.80 13.01 -18.95
N PRO A 418 -11.68 12.47 -19.48
CA PRO A 418 -10.72 11.62 -18.78
C PRO A 418 -9.77 12.45 -17.91
N PHE A 419 -9.23 11.84 -16.85
CA PHE A 419 -8.15 12.41 -16.02
C PHE A 419 -7.01 11.41 -15.86
N ASN A 420 -5.90 11.86 -15.29
CA ASN A 420 -4.72 11.04 -15.03
C ASN A 420 -4.65 10.56 -13.58
N ASN A 421 -3.90 9.48 -13.39
CA ASN A 421 -3.40 9.06 -12.09
C ASN A 421 -2.52 10.12 -11.43
N SER A 422 -2.55 10.15 -10.10
CA SER A 422 -1.92 11.16 -9.26
C SER A 422 -1.15 10.52 -8.11
N ILE A 423 -0.09 11.19 -7.68
CA ILE A 423 0.61 10.87 -6.44
C ILE A 423 0.30 11.96 -5.42
N TRP A 424 -0.12 11.50 -4.25
CA TRP A 424 -0.49 12.30 -3.09
C TRP A 424 0.51 12.13 -1.97
N ILE A 425 0.62 13.14 -1.11
CA ILE A 425 1.33 13.03 0.14
C ILE A 425 0.41 13.44 1.29
N CYS A 426 0.35 12.59 2.31
CA CYS A 426 -0.55 12.68 3.45
C CYS A 426 0.25 12.85 4.75
N LEU A 427 -0.29 13.63 5.67
CA LEU A 427 0.25 13.75 7.03
C LEU A 427 -0.12 12.51 7.84
N GLU A 428 0.69 12.20 8.85
CA GLU A 428 0.26 11.30 9.92
C GLU A 428 -0.98 11.86 10.65
N ASP A 429 -1.72 11.00 11.33
CA ASP A 429 -2.76 11.41 12.28
C ASP A 429 -2.16 12.27 13.42
N GLY A 430 -2.90 13.30 13.81
CA GLY A 430 -2.53 14.30 14.80
C GLY A 430 -3.04 14.01 16.21
N ASP A 431 -3.19 15.07 17.02
CA ASP A 431 -3.77 15.00 18.37
C ASP A 431 -5.26 15.40 18.38
N ASP A 432 -5.93 15.34 17.22
CA ASP A 432 -7.33 15.75 17.11
C ASP A 432 -8.28 14.62 17.57
N VAL A 433 -9.58 14.73 17.25
CA VAL A 433 -10.58 13.83 17.83
C VAL A 433 -10.74 12.52 17.06
N ASP A 434 -10.30 12.49 15.80
CA ASP A 434 -10.43 11.29 14.97
C ASP A 434 -9.11 10.50 14.96
N THR A 435 -8.95 9.62 13.96
CA THR A 435 -7.76 8.76 13.83
C THR A 435 -7.24 8.75 12.39
N LEU A 436 -7.71 9.70 11.58
CA LEU A 436 -7.41 9.78 10.16
C LEU A 436 -6.21 10.71 9.94
N THR A 437 -5.65 10.67 8.74
CA THR A 437 -4.68 11.67 8.30
C THR A 437 -5.18 13.10 8.52
N ASP A 438 -4.32 13.97 9.05
CA ASP A 438 -4.55 15.43 9.14
C ASP A 438 -4.78 16.07 7.74
N GLY A 439 -4.45 15.33 6.68
CA GLY A 439 -4.86 15.63 5.32
C GLY A 439 -3.78 15.36 4.29
N CYS A 440 -4.22 15.33 3.03
CA CYS A 440 -3.39 15.00 1.88
C CYS A 440 -3.33 16.15 0.88
N ILE A 441 -2.21 16.27 0.16
CA ILE A 441 -2.07 17.19 -0.97
C ILE A 441 -1.48 16.46 -2.18
N ARG A 442 -1.92 16.86 -3.37
CA ARG A 442 -1.45 16.31 -4.65
C ARG A 442 -0.07 16.86 -4.99
N VAL A 443 0.87 15.98 -5.28
CA VAL A 443 2.29 16.36 -5.52
C VAL A 443 2.78 16.03 -6.92
N ILE A 444 2.22 15.01 -7.56
CA ILE A 444 2.56 14.63 -8.93
C ILE A 444 1.27 14.26 -9.65
N ASN A 445 1.14 14.69 -10.90
CA ASN A 445 0.16 14.16 -11.86
C ASN A 445 0.91 13.43 -12.96
N LEU A 446 0.36 12.33 -13.44
CA LEU A 446 0.74 11.83 -14.75
C LEU A 446 0.16 12.72 -15.86
N ASN A 447 0.78 12.67 -17.03
CA ASN A 447 0.35 13.31 -18.27
C ASN A 447 0.28 12.24 -19.37
N ASP A 448 -0.23 11.07 -19.04
CA ASP A 448 -0.54 9.96 -19.93
C ASP A 448 -1.76 9.20 -19.41
N LEU A 449 -2.88 9.31 -20.14
CA LEU A 449 -4.19 8.82 -19.71
C LEU A 449 -4.29 7.29 -19.62
N ASN A 450 -3.34 6.55 -20.16
CA ASN A 450 -3.32 5.09 -20.09
C ASN A 450 -2.23 4.56 -19.12
N ALA A 451 -1.49 5.48 -18.48
CA ALA A 451 -0.45 5.12 -17.56
C ALA A 451 -0.94 5.17 -16.11
N GLU A 452 -0.25 4.41 -15.28
CA GLU A 452 -0.35 4.48 -13.83
C GLU A 452 1.03 4.72 -13.23
N SER A 453 1.03 5.09 -11.96
CA SER A 453 2.24 5.31 -11.19
C SER A 453 2.30 4.30 -10.07
N THR A 454 3.40 3.58 -9.96
CA THR A 454 3.56 2.47 -9.03
C THR A 454 5.01 2.35 -8.54
N GLY A 455 5.32 1.36 -7.70
CA GLY A 455 6.66 1.08 -7.17
C GLY A 455 7.32 2.23 -6.43
N GLY A 456 6.54 3.00 -5.68
CA GLY A 456 6.98 4.20 -4.99
C GLY A 456 7.88 3.90 -3.81
N LEU A 457 9.05 4.54 -3.72
CA LEU A 457 9.87 4.46 -2.51
C LEU A 457 10.76 5.68 -2.32
N PHE A 458 11.07 5.99 -1.06
CA PHE A 458 12.11 6.95 -0.71
C PHE A 458 13.46 6.28 -0.48
N ASP A 459 14.53 6.98 -0.80
CA ASP A 459 15.83 6.64 -0.23
C ASP A 459 15.84 6.83 1.30
N ALA A 460 16.87 6.30 1.96
CA ALA A 460 17.01 6.37 3.42
C ALA A 460 17.05 7.82 3.97
N THR A 461 17.27 8.84 3.12
CA THR A 461 17.28 10.24 3.53
C THR A 461 15.90 10.89 3.50
N GLY A 462 14.92 10.27 2.82
CA GLY A 462 13.59 10.84 2.59
C GLY A 462 13.57 12.02 1.62
N LYS A 463 14.68 12.28 0.91
CA LYS A 463 14.85 13.44 0.02
C LYS A 463 14.80 13.12 -1.46
N SER A 464 14.77 11.84 -1.79
CA SER A 464 14.68 11.35 -3.15
C SER A 464 13.62 10.26 -3.20
N TYR A 465 12.59 10.50 -3.98
CA TYR A 465 11.49 9.58 -4.22
C TYR A 465 11.67 8.95 -5.60
N TYR A 466 11.52 7.64 -5.70
CA TYR A 466 11.57 6.87 -6.94
C TYR A 466 10.18 6.30 -7.19
N PHE A 467 9.76 6.24 -8.44
CA PHE A 467 8.53 5.56 -8.87
C PHE A 467 8.62 5.24 -10.36
N SER A 468 7.82 4.27 -10.81
CA SER A 468 7.65 3.95 -12.22
C SER A 468 6.41 4.64 -12.79
N VAL A 469 6.45 4.91 -14.09
CA VAL A 469 5.29 5.23 -14.92
C VAL A 469 5.03 3.99 -15.78
N GLN A 470 4.08 3.17 -15.35
CA GLN A 470 3.75 1.87 -15.93
C GLN A 470 2.72 2.03 -17.07
N HIS A 471 2.71 1.06 -18.01
CA HIS A 471 1.82 0.99 -19.18
C HIS A 471 1.83 2.24 -20.06
N ASN A 472 2.88 3.05 -19.96
CA ASN A 472 2.91 4.33 -20.62
C ASN A 472 3.01 4.19 -22.15
N VAL A 473 2.69 5.30 -22.82
CA VAL A 473 2.61 5.49 -24.27
C VAL A 473 3.84 5.02 -25.08
N THR A 474 5.02 4.91 -24.47
CA THR A 474 6.23 4.43 -25.17
C THR A 474 6.23 2.92 -25.42
N GLY A 475 5.45 2.15 -24.66
CA GLY A 475 5.46 0.69 -24.70
C GLY A 475 6.63 0.04 -23.95
N HIS A 476 7.40 0.83 -23.20
CA HIS A 476 8.36 0.35 -22.21
C HIS A 476 8.23 1.16 -20.91
N GLY A 477 8.76 0.65 -19.80
CA GLY A 477 8.69 1.32 -18.51
C GLY A 477 9.45 2.65 -18.50
N THR A 478 9.15 3.50 -17.53
CA THR A 478 9.96 4.68 -17.19
C THR A 478 10.06 4.82 -15.69
N ILE A 479 11.29 4.93 -15.16
CA ILE A 479 11.54 5.17 -13.75
C ILE A 479 12.05 6.60 -13.58
N LEU A 480 11.39 7.36 -12.72
CA LEU A 480 11.76 8.73 -12.38
C LEU A 480 12.25 8.81 -10.94
N ARG A 481 13.26 9.66 -10.70
CA ARG A 481 13.61 10.13 -9.36
C ARG A 481 13.16 11.57 -9.20
N VAL A 482 12.43 11.85 -8.13
CA VAL A 482 11.95 13.17 -7.73
C VAL A 482 12.69 13.64 -6.50
N ASP A 483 13.41 14.75 -6.67
CA ASP A 483 14.17 15.45 -5.65
C ASP A 483 13.49 16.78 -5.29
N GLY A 484 14.03 17.48 -4.28
CA GLY A 484 13.59 18.83 -3.90
C GLY A 484 12.71 18.88 -2.64
N TRP A 485 12.41 17.72 -2.07
CA TRP A 485 11.84 17.56 -0.73
C TRP A 485 12.77 18.20 0.31
N LYS A 486 12.23 19.08 1.15
CA LYS A 486 13.02 19.89 2.10
C LYS A 486 13.01 19.39 3.52
#